data_AF-A0A849IEJ3-F1
#
_entry.id   AF-A0A849IEJ3-F1
#
_cell.length_a   1.000
_cell.length_b   1.000
_cell.length_c   1.000
_cell.angle_alpha   90.00
_cell.angle_beta   90.00
_cell.angle_gamma   90.00
#
_symmetry.space_group_name_H-M   'P 1'
#
loop_
_entity.id
_entity.type
_entity.pdbx_description
1 polymer ?
#
loop_
_entity_poly.entity_id
_entity_poly.type
_entity_poly.pdbx_seq_one_letter_code
_entity_poly.pdbx_strand_id
1 'polypeptide(L)'
;MPSIRLAPSVGDSKAASLAEAKPLSAPSVKLAPSIGQSLLKGDLSAVKDKGGRQRPELAAYNALALELEAKGPRNPDELLAFGPMKIRRHLVEKIIRASRLTQVDPVLLMAIADKESSFATEIQAQTSSATGLFQFIERTWLGVVRDFGTAYGLDREARLVQSGPLAPAERTRILDLRRDAYLSAIFAAEMLKRDSLRIQRRIGRPLTGGEVYLVHFLGPDGAERLIDRVANAPTLAAAELLPKPAEANKTIFYTSAPDGGAKKLSVSEVKDKFETMISLRLDRYRNVHGVAAGDKNRRRGEQDATRRTRQ
;
A
#
# COMPACT_ATOMS: atom_id res chain seq x y z
N MET A 1 21.22 -1.55 10.53
CA MET A 1 19.88 -1.76 9.96
C MET A 1 19.79 -0.96 8.67
N PRO A 2 19.95 -1.57 7.49
CA PRO A 2 20.08 -0.83 6.24
C PRO A 2 18.71 -0.54 5.61
N SER A 3 18.57 0.73 5.21
CA SER A 3 17.42 1.34 4.55
C SER A 3 17.04 0.64 3.24
N ILE A 4 15.74 0.58 2.95
CA ILE A 4 15.23 0.28 1.61
C ILE A 4 15.63 1.47 0.71
N ARG A 5 16.45 1.22 -0.32
CA ARG A 5 16.59 2.16 -1.43
C ARG A 5 15.33 2.02 -2.26
N LEU A 6 14.45 3.01 -2.21
CA LEU A 6 13.45 3.18 -3.25
C LEU A 6 14.13 3.77 -4.47
N ALA A 7 13.85 3.16 -5.62
CA ALA A 7 14.11 3.82 -6.88
C ALA A 7 13.19 5.05 -6.99
N PRO A 8 13.63 6.13 -7.67
CA PRO A 8 12.67 7.08 -8.21
C PRO A 8 11.64 6.31 -9.05
N SER A 9 10.37 6.70 -8.92
CA SER A 9 9.23 6.14 -9.65
C SER A 9 9.58 5.88 -11.12
N VAL A 10 9.14 4.75 -11.67
CA VAL A 10 9.18 4.50 -13.11
C VAL A 10 8.42 5.64 -13.79
N GLY A 11 9.15 6.37 -14.64
CA GLY A 11 8.71 7.31 -15.68
C GLY A 11 7.38 8.02 -15.50
N ASP A 12 7.46 9.32 -15.26
CA ASP A 12 6.59 10.27 -15.97
C ASP A 12 6.62 9.93 -17.46
N SER A 13 5.54 9.33 -17.96
CA SER A 13 5.35 9.09 -19.38
C SER A 13 3.90 9.39 -19.71
N LYS A 14 3.68 10.66 -20.06
CA LYS A 14 2.48 11.27 -20.63
C LYS A 14 1.18 11.11 -19.83
N ALA A 15 1.06 11.91 -18.76
CA ALA A 15 -0.19 12.64 -18.53
C ALA A 15 0.00 14.06 -19.08
N ALA A 16 -0.97 14.53 -19.85
CA ALA A 16 -0.93 15.80 -20.56
C ALA A 16 -0.56 16.98 -19.63
N SER A 17 0.19 17.93 -20.17
CA SER A 17 0.53 19.20 -19.54
C SER A 17 -0.73 19.94 -19.08
N LEU A 18 -0.85 20.15 -17.78
CA LEU A 18 -1.65 21.21 -17.19
C LEU A 18 -0.69 22.12 -16.42
N ALA A 19 0.07 22.91 -17.19
CA ALA A 19 0.65 24.14 -16.67
C ALA A 19 -0.46 25.20 -16.63
N GLU A 20 -0.42 26.03 -15.59
CA GLU A 20 -1.31 27.17 -15.31
C GLU A 20 -2.68 26.86 -14.69
N ALA A 21 -2.64 26.41 -13.42
CA ALA A 21 -3.69 26.76 -12.47
C ALA A 21 -3.03 27.20 -11.14
N LYS A 22 -3.25 28.45 -10.77
CA LYS A 22 -2.87 29.04 -9.48
C LYS A 22 -3.43 28.13 -8.35
N PRO A 23 -2.63 27.71 -7.35
CA PRO A 23 -3.08 26.71 -6.39
C PRO A 23 -4.22 27.28 -5.53
N LEU A 24 -5.42 26.75 -5.74
CA LEU A 24 -6.50 26.86 -4.76
C LEU A 24 -6.10 26.05 -3.55
N SER A 25 -6.10 26.67 -2.38
CA SER A 25 -5.81 26.08 -1.08
C SER A 25 -6.58 24.77 -0.91
N ALA A 26 -5.88 23.64 -0.90
CA ALA A 26 -6.52 22.34 -0.70
C ALA A 26 -7.18 22.30 0.69
N PRO A 27 -8.43 21.83 0.81
CA PRO A 27 -9.04 21.65 2.12
C PRO A 27 -8.22 20.61 2.91
N SER A 28 -7.71 21.03 4.07
CA SER A 28 -7.00 20.16 5.01
C SER A 28 -7.97 19.18 5.64
N VAL A 29 -8.19 18.03 5.01
CA VAL A 29 -8.91 16.91 5.64
C VAL A 29 -7.93 16.21 6.58
N LYS A 30 -7.91 16.64 7.85
CA LYS A 30 -7.18 15.94 8.91
C LYS A 30 -7.86 14.60 9.16
N LEU A 31 -7.25 13.50 8.70
CA LEU A 31 -7.68 12.15 9.06
C LEU A 31 -7.53 11.96 10.58
N ALA A 32 -8.60 11.51 11.24
CA ALA A 32 -8.60 11.32 12.69
C ALA A 32 -7.55 10.26 13.10
N PRO A 33 -6.81 10.44 14.22
CA PRO A 33 -5.80 9.49 14.70
C PRO A 33 -6.29 8.05 14.91
N SER A 34 -7.60 7.86 15.15
CA SER A 34 -8.24 6.54 15.30
C SER A 34 -8.21 5.68 14.03
N ILE A 35 -8.04 6.30 12.85
CA ILE A 35 -7.94 5.61 11.57
C ILE A 35 -6.70 4.70 11.53
N GLY A 36 -5.61 5.07 12.19
CA GLY A 36 -4.38 4.30 12.20
C GLY A 36 -4.46 2.92 12.87
N GLN A 37 -5.22 2.82 13.95
CA GLN A 37 -5.49 1.55 14.66
C GLN A 37 -6.32 0.63 13.75
N SER A 38 -7.29 1.26 13.09
CA SER A 38 -8.23 0.69 12.13
C SER A 38 -7.58 0.06 10.89
N LEU A 39 -6.43 0.56 10.42
CA LEU A 39 -5.74 0.07 9.22
C LEU A 39 -4.87 -1.18 9.47
N LEU A 40 -4.42 -1.41 10.70
CA LEU A 40 -3.41 -2.44 11.05
C LEU A 40 -3.89 -3.51 12.04
N LYS A 41 -4.83 -3.15 12.92
CA LYS A 41 -5.57 -4.09 13.76
C LYS A 41 -7.01 -4.06 13.33
N GLY A 42 -7.42 -5.12 12.66
CA GLY A 42 -8.79 -5.33 12.27
C GLY A 42 -9.73 -5.49 13.46
N ASP A 43 -10.26 -4.39 13.97
CA ASP A 43 -11.68 -4.41 14.30
C ASP A 43 -12.48 -4.45 12.98
N LEU A 44 -12.43 -5.64 12.37
CA LEU A 44 -13.15 -6.02 11.18
C LEU A 44 -14.27 -7.00 11.56
N SER A 45 -14.83 -6.87 12.76
CA SER A 45 -16.23 -7.26 12.98
C SER A 45 -17.08 -6.77 11.79
N ALA A 46 -16.80 -5.58 11.26
CA ALA A 46 -17.38 -5.03 10.03
C ALA A 46 -17.06 -5.76 8.69
N VAL A 47 -16.00 -6.57 8.54
CA VAL A 47 -15.72 -7.40 7.33
C VAL A 47 -16.27 -8.81 7.44
N LYS A 48 -16.41 -9.30 8.68
CA LYS A 48 -17.06 -10.59 8.97
C LYS A 48 -18.58 -10.46 9.14
N ASP A 49 -19.07 -9.33 9.61
CA ASP A 49 -20.50 -9.07 9.81
C ASP A 49 -21.19 -8.76 8.48
N LYS A 50 -22.39 -9.31 8.34
CA LYS A 50 -23.30 -9.13 7.20
C LYS A 50 -23.76 -7.68 6.96
N GLY A 51 -23.20 -6.69 7.65
CA GLY A 51 -23.48 -5.29 7.42
C GLY A 51 -22.30 -4.44 7.83
N GLY A 52 -21.61 -3.83 6.86
CA GLY A 52 -20.62 -2.78 7.07
C GLY A 52 -21.21 -1.47 7.64
N ARG A 53 -22.07 -1.57 8.67
CA ARG A 53 -22.81 -0.45 9.28
C ARG A 53 -21.91 0.59 9.93
N GLN A 54 -20.68 0.23 10.33
CA GLN A 54 -19.73 1.13 10.97
C GLN A 54 -18.61 1.65 10.05
N ARG A 55 -18.44 1.05 8.85
CA ARG A 55 -17.45 1.46 7.83
C ARG A 55 -18.01 1.25 6.42
N PRO A 56 -18.89 2.16 5.94
CA PRO A 56 -19.52 2.02 4.62
C PRO A 56 -18.50 1.95 3.47
N GLU A 57 -17.31 2.51 3.65
CA GLU A 57 -16.19 2.44 2.69
C GLU A 57 -15.67 1.01 2.47
N LEU A 58 -15.75 0.13 3.48
CA LEU A 58 -15.34 -1.26 3.37
C LEU A 58 -16.46 -2.17 2.84
N ALA A 59 -17.70 -1.69 2.77
CA ALA A 59 -18.83 -2.50 2.32
C ALA A 59 -18.64 -3.02 0.89
N ALA A 60 -18.00 -2.24 0.01
CA ALA A 60 -17.69 -2.67 -1.35
C ALA A 60 -16.59 -3.74 -1.39
N TYR A 61 -15.57 -3.63 -0.54
CA TYR A 61 -14.53 -4.67 -0.38
C TYR A 61 -15.13 -5.95 0.20
N ASN A 62 -16.04 -5.84 1.16
CA ASN A 62 -16.78 -6.98 1.70
C ASN A 62 -17.66 -7.63 0.65
N ALA A 63 -18.39 -6.83 -0.14
CA ALA A 63 -19.21 -7.34 -1.23
C ALA A 63 -18.35 -8.07 -2.26
N LEU A 64 -17.23 -7.49 -2.71
CA LEU A 64 -16.26 -8.16 -3.59
C LEU A 64 -15.79 -9.48 -3.00
N ALA A 65 -15.49 -9.49 -1.72
CA ALA A 65 -14.92 -10.65 -1.05
C ALA A 65 -15.96 -11.76 -0.80
N LEU A 66 -17.21 -11.40 -0.53
CA LEU A 66 -18.35 -12.34 -0.49
C LEU A 66 -18.70 -12.84 -1.89
N GLU A 67 -18.63 -11.98 -2.91
CA GLU A 67 -18.85 -12.36 -4.32
C GLU A 67 -17.80 -13.36 -4.79
N LEU A 68 -16.53 -13.12 -4.47
CA LEU A 68 -15.41 -14.04 -4.67
C LEU A 68 -15.71 -15.44 -4.12
N GLU A 69 -16.32 -15.51 -2.94
CA GLU A 69 -16.65 -16.76 -2.26
C GLU A 69 -17.92 -17.43 -2.83
N ALA A 70 -18.89 -16.64 -3.34
CA ALA A 70 -20.24 -17.12 -3.62
C ALA A 70 -20.54 -17.50 -5.08
N LYS A 71 -19.91 -16.86 -6.09
CA LYS A 71 -20.45 -16.90 -7.48
C LYS A 71 -19.55 -17.54 -8.54
N GLY A 72 -18.35 -18.02 -8.21
CA GLY A 72 -17.40 -18.51 -9.22
C GLY A 72 -16.90 -17.39 -10.15
N PRO A 73 -15.94 -17.67 -11.06
CA PRO A 73 -15.12 -16.64 -11.68
C PRO A 73 -15.94 -15.73 -12.61
N ARG A 74 -15.98 -14.43 -12.28
CA ARG A 74 -16.25 -13.36 -13.25
C ARG A 74 -15.04 -13.19 -14.18
N ASN A 75 -15.19 -12.38 -15.22
CA ASN A 75 -14.08 -12.02 -16.10
C ASN A 75 -12.91 -11.46 -15.25
N PRO A 76 -11.78 -12.18 -15.12
CA PRO A 76 -10.65 -11.75 -14.29
C PRO A 76 -9.99 -10.46 -14.82
N ASP A 77 -10.24 -10.14 -16.09
CA ASP A 77 -9.72 -8.96 -16.78
C ASP A 77 -10.68 -7.77 -16.75
N GLU A 78 -11.84 -7.90 -16.09
CA GLU A 78 -12.73 -6.77 -15.86
C GLU A 78 -11.99 -5.64 -15.14
N LEU A 79 -12.12 -4.42 -15.65
CA LEU A 79 -11.49 -3.25 -15.04
C LEU A 79 -12.42 -2.63 -14.00
N LEU A 80 -11.99 -2.65 -12.74
CA LEU A 80 -12.63 -1.95 -11.64
C LEU A 80 -12.09 -0.51 -11.56
N ALA A 81 -12.99 0.45 -11.41
CA ALA A 81 -12.64 1.88 -11.38
C ALA A 81 -12.59 2.43 -9.94
N PHE A 82 -11.49 3.12 -9.63
CA PHE A 82 -11.22 3.81 -8.37
C PHE A 82 -10.76 5.25 -8.69
N GLY A 83 -11.73 6.15 -8.90
CA GLY A 83 -11.46 7.48 -9.45
C GLY A 83 -10.77 7.36 -10.83
N PRO A 84 -9.57 7.92 -11.04
CA PRO A 84 -8.86 7.82 -12.32
C PRO A 84 -8.22 6.43 -12.55
N MET A 85 -8.10 5.60 -11.51
CA MET A 85 -7.40 4.31 -11.61
C MET A 85 -8.35 3.22 -12.12
N LYS A 86 -7.87 2.43 -13.09
CA LYS A 86 -8.56 1.24 -13.59
C LYS A 86 -7.68 0.02 -13.32
N ILE A 87 -8.20 -0.94 -12.56
CA ILE A 87 -7.41 -2.06 -12.05
C ILE A 87 -8.12 -3.36 -12.43
N ARG A 88 -7.38 -4.35 -12.93
CA ARG A 88 -7.95 -5.67 -13.24
C ARG A 88 -8.53 -6.30 -11.97
N ARG A 89 -9.74 -6.82 -12.09
CA ARG A 89 -10.50 -7.44 -11.00
C ARG A 89 -9.69 -8.48 -10.25
N HIS A 90 -9.03 -9.40 -10.96
CA HIS A 90 -8.27 -10.47 -10.32
C HIS A 90 -7.16 -9.95 -9.39
N LEU A 91 -6.58 -8.79 -9.70
CA LEU A 91 -5.53 -8.19 -8.89
C LEU A 91 -6.09 -7.59 -7.59
N VAL A 92 -7.22 -6.89 -7.70
CA VAL A 92 -7.96 -6.39 -6.53
C VAL A 92 -8.37 -7.55 -5.63
N GLU A 93 -8.86 -8.63 -6.21
CA GLU A 93 -9.27 -9.84 -5.50
C GLU A 93 -8.11 -10.51 -4.74
N LYS A 94 -6.91 -10.59 -5.34
CA LYS A 94 -5.70 -11.08 -4.66
C LYS A 94 -5.34 -10.22 -3.45
N ILE A 95 -5.41 -8.89 -3.57
CA ILE A 95 -5.13 -7.96 -2.47
C ILE A 95 -6.17 -8.11 -1.34
N ILE A 96 -7.45 -8.25 -1.69
CA ILE A 96 -8.54 -8.45 -0.71
C ILE A 96 -8.37 -9.79 0.02
N ARG A 97 -8.03 -10.86 -0.70
CA ARG A 97 -7.76 -12.16 -0.09
C ARG A 97 -6.61 -12.07 0.91
N ALA A 98 -5.52 -11.39 0.54
CA ALA A 98 -4.38 -11.18 1.43
C ALA A 98 -4.75 -10.36 2.67
N SER A 99 -5.52 -9.28 2.47
CA SER A 99 -6.08 -8.46 3.55
C SER A 99 -6.88 -9.29 4.56
N ARG A 100 -7.77 -10.17 4.09
CA ARG A 100 -8.59 -11.03 4.96
C ARG A 100 -7.76 -11.98 5.82
N LEU A 101 -6.73 -12.60 5.23
CA LEU A 101 -5.88 -13.56 5.94
C LEU A 101 -4.97 -12.88 6.97
N THR A 102 -4.38 -11.74 6.60
CA THR A 102 -3.43 -11.01 7.45
C THR A 102 -4.10 -10.04 8.42
N GLN A 103 -5.38 -9.74 8.20
CA GLN A 103 -6.18 -8.76 8.95
C GLN A 103 -5.65 -7.31 8.84
N VAL A 104 -5.04 -6.97 7.70
CA VAL A 104 -4.64 -5.60 7.33
C VAL A 104 -5.69 -5.00 6.41
N ASP A 105 -6.03 -3.72 6.58
CA ASP A 105 -7.09 -3.08 5.80
C ASP A 105 -6.79 -3.08 4.28
N PRO A 106 -7.73 -3.52 3.43
CA PRO A 106 -7.50 -3.60 1.99
C PRO A 106 -7.28 -2.23 1.36
N VAL A 107 -7.86 -1.15 1.90
CA VAL A 107 -7.65 0.23 1.42
C VAL A 107 -6.19 0.61 1.57
N LEU A 108 -5.55 0.24 2.70
CA LEU A 108 -4.13 0.50 2.92
C LEU A 108 -3.27 -0.27 1.90
N LEU A 109 -3.55 -1.56 1.69
CA LEU A 109 -2.80 -2.37 0.73
C LEU A 109 -2.96 -1.86 -0.71
N MET A 110 -4.16 -1.44 -1.09
CA MET A 110 -4.42 -0.81 -2.39
C MET A 110 -3.66 0.51 -2.53
N ALA A 111 -3.66 1.36 -1.49
CA ALA A 111 -2.94 2.62 -1.50
C ALA A 111 -1.41 2.42 -1.63
N ILE A 112 -0.85 1.41 -0.97
CA ILE A 112 0.57 1.10 -1.07
C ILE A 112 0.90 0.49 -2.43
N ALA A 113 0.11 -0.45 -2.94
CA ALA A 113 0.30 -1.02 -4.29
C ALA A 113 0.26 0.03 -5.40
N ASP A 114 -0.67 0.98 -5.32
CA ASP A 114 -0.71 2.17 -6.20
C ASP A 114 0.60 2.95 -6.12
N LYS A 115 1.02 3.28 -4.90
CA LYS A 115 2.21 4.10 -4.67
C LYS A 115 3.49 3.41 -5.14
N GLU A 116 3.60 2.10 -4.97
CA GLU A 116 4.82 1.35 -5.25
C GLU A 116 4.96 1.02 -6.74
N SER A 117 3.90 0.55 -7.38
CA SER A 117 3.99 -0.01 -8.73
C SER A 117 2.90 0.46 -9.69
N SER A 118 1.97 1.31 -9.24
CA SER A 118 0.72 1.55 -9.96
C SER A 118 0.03 0.24 -10.38
N PHE A 119 0.06 -0.75 -9.49
CA PHE A 119 -0.48 -2.11 -9.68
C PHE A 119 0.25 -3.00 -10.69
N ALA A 120 1.48 -2.65 -11.09
CA ALA A 120 2.29 -3.51 -11.95
C ALA A 120 2.94 -4.66 -11.17
N THR A 121 2.78 -5.89 -11.65
CA THR A 121 3.30 -7.09 -10.98
C THR A 121 4.65 -7.56 -11.51
N GLU A 122 4.98 -7.20 -12.76
CA GLU A 122 6.17 -7.72 -13.45
C GLU A 122 7.36 -6.77 -13.43
N ILE A 123 7.12 -5.50 -13.11
CA ILE A 123 8.11 -4.43 -13.26
C ILE A 123 9.19 -4.55 -12.17
N GLN A 124 10.44 -4.38 -12.59
CA GLN A 124 11.57 -4.13 -11.70
C GLN A 124 11.99 -2.67 -11.84
N ALA A 125 12.30 -2.03 -10.72
CA ALA A 125 12.82 -0.68 -10.71
C ALA A 125 14.23 -0.60 -11.32
N GLN A 126 14.53 0.47 -12.05
CA GLN A 126 15.80 0.59 -12.79
C GLN A 126 17.04 0.73 -11.90
N THR A 127 16.90 1.28 -10.69
CA THR A 127 18.04 1.61 -9.82
C THR A 127 18.19 0.70 -8.61
N SER A 128 17.37 -0.35 -8.51
CA SER A 128 17.39 -1.28 -7.38
C SER A 128 16.90 -2.67 -7.77
N SER A 129 16.97 -3.61 -6.82
CA SER A 129 16.35 -4.92 -7.00
C SER A 129 14.85 -4.90 -6.75
N ALA A 130 14.21 -3.77 -6.46
CA ALA A 130 12.79 -3.70 -6.14
C ALA A 130 11.92 -4.22 -7.29
N THR A 131 11.06 -5.21 -7.01
CA THR A 131 10.26 -5.91 -8.04
C THR A 131 8.81 -6.11 -7.59
N GLY A 132 7.90 -5.96 -8.53
CA GLY A 132 6.50 -6.38 -8.43
C GLY A 132 5.61 -5.44 -7.64
N LEU A 133 4.43 -5.95 -7.28
CA LEU A 133 3.29 -5.15 -6.82
C LEU A 133 3.61 -4.19 -5.66
N PHE A 134 4.45 -4.65 -4.72
CA PHE A 134 4.87 -3.91 -3.52
C PHE A 134 6.37 -3.57 -3.54
N GLN A 135 7.02 -3.66 -4.72
CA GLN A 135 8.41 -3.25 -4.93
C GLN A 135 9.41 -3.78 -3.89
N PHE A 136 9.29 -5.06 -3.55
CA PHE A 136 10.20 -5.69 -2.59
C PHE A 136 11.62 -5.74 -3.15
N ILE A 137 12.59 -5.18 -2.41
CA ILE A 137 14.01 -5.45 -2.66
C ILE A 137 14.36 -6.86 -2.18
N GLU A 138 15.39 -7.44 -2.79
CA GLU A 138 15.81 -8.83 -2.52
C GLU A 138 15.97 -9.15 -1.04
N ARG A 139 16.75 -8.34 -0.31
CA ARG A 139 17.05 -8.62 1.10
C ARG A 139 15.78 -8.66 1.94
N THR A 140 14.86 -7.72 1.70
CA THR A 140 13.58 -7.65 2.41
C THR A 140 12.71 -8.84 2.04
N TRP A 141 12.66 -9.21 0.75
CA TRP A 141 11.91 -10.37 0.28
C TRP A 141 12.35 -11.68 0.93
N LEU A 142 13.66 -11.96 0.92
CA LEU A 142 14.19 -13.15 1.58
C LEU A 142 13.87 -13.14 3.08
N GLY A 143 13.95 -11.96 3.72
CA GLY A 143 13.55 -11.80 5.12
C GLY A 143 12.08 -12.19 5.37
N VAL A 144 11.13 -11.67 4.60
CA VAL A 144 9.70 -12.00 4.78
C VAL A 144 9.36 -13.43 4.39
N VAL A 145 10.04 -14.02 3.39
CA VAL A 145 9.90 -15.45 3.06
C VAL A 145 10.36 -16.31 4.23
N ARG A 146 11.51 -15.99 4.85
CA ARG A 146 11.99 -16.68 6.05
C ARG A 146 11.02 -16.51 7.22
N ASP A 147 10.56 -15.30 7.48
CA ASP A 147 9.78 -14.96 8.67
C ASP A 147 8.33 -15.45 8.61
N PHE A 148 7.72 -15.44 7.41
CA PHE A 148 6.29 -15.70 7.23
C PHE A 148 5.97 -16.83 6.24
N GLY A 149 6.92 -17.28 5.42
CA GLY A 149 6.66 -18.19 4.31
C GLY A 149 5.98 -19.49 4.70
N THR A 150 6.40 -20.11 5.81
CA THR A 150 5.79 -21.34 6.35
C THR A 150 4.29 -21.20 6.61
N ALA A 151 3.82 -20.04 7.09
CA ALA A 151 2.39 -19.81 7.35
C ALA A 151 1.54 -19.76 6.06
N TYR A 152 2.19 -19.61 4.91
CA TYR A 152 1.55 -19.43 3.60
C TYR A 152 1.99 -20.50 2.58
N GLY A 153 2.44 -21.67 3.05
CA GLY A 153 2.76 -22.83 2.21
C GLY A 153 4.12 -22.76 1.49
N LEU A 154 5.03 -21.91 1.97
CA LEU A 154 6.40 -21.77 1.45
C LEU A 154 7.43 -22.38 2.41
N ASP A 155 7.09 -23.52 3.02
CA ASP A 155 7.92 -24.25 3.98
C ASP A 155 9.34 -24.54 3.46
N ARG A 156 9.44 -24.93 2.18
CA ARG A 156 10.72 -25.25 1.55
C ARG A 156 11.58 -24.00 1.38
N GLU A 157 10.99 -22.93 0.85
CA GLU A 157 11.64 -21.65 0.61
C GLU A 157 12.11 -21.04 1.94
N ALA A 158 11.24 -21.02 2.95
CA ALA A 158 11.56 -20.48 4.26
C ALA A 158 12.75 -21.23 4.90
N ARG A 159 12.74 -22.57 4.86
CA ARG A 159 13.87 -23.38 5.32
C ARG A 159 15.15 -23.10 4.54
N LEU A 160 15.09 -23.03 3.21
CA LEU A 160 16.26 -22.74 2.38
C LEU A 160 16.88 -21.38 2.73
N VAL A 161 16.05 -20.35 2.89
CA VAL A 161 16.53 -19.01 3.27
C VAL A 161 17.11 -19.00 4.70
N GLN A 162 16.54 -19.79 5.61
CA GLN A 162 17.01 -19.89 6.99
C GLN A 162 18.37 -20.62 7.09
N SER A 163 18.62 -21.61 6.24
CA SER A 163 19.83 -22.45 6.27
C SER A 163 21.11 -21.72 5.84
N GLY A 164 21.02 -20.53 5.23
CA GLY A 164 22.18 -19.73 4.84
C GLY A 164 22.14 -19.28 3.38
N PRO A 165 23.31 -19.04 2.76
CA PRO A 165 23.38 -18.60 1.37
C PRO A 165 22.67 -19.56 0.41
N LEU A 166 21.83 -19.01 -0.46
CA LEU A 166 21.07 -19.79 -1.45
C LEU A 166 21.94 -20.12 -2.67
N ALA A 167 21.79 -21.33 -3.19
CA ALA A 167 22.29 -21.68 -4.52
C ALA A 167 21.66 -20.73 -5.58
N PRO A 168 22.40 -20.35 -6.65
CA PRO A 168 21.91 -19.34 -7.60
C PRO A 168 20.53 -19.61 -8.19
N ALA A 169 20.24 -20.85 -8.57
CA ALA A 169 18.94 -21.24 -9.13
C ALA A 169 17.79 -21.09 -8.11
N GLU A 170 17.99 -21.53 -6.87
CA GLU A 170 17.00 -21.37 -5.79
C GLU A 170 16.79 -19.90 -5.43
N ARG A 171 17.88 -19.11 -5.43
CA ARG A 171 17.81 -17.68 -5.19
C ARG A 171 16.95 -16.98 -6.23
N THR A 172 17.16 -17.25 -7.52
CA THR A 172 16.34 -16.68 -8.60
C THR A 172 14.89 -17.10 -8.44
N ARG A 173 14.62 -18.40 -8.27
CA ARG A 173 13.26 -18.93 -8.11
C ARG A 173 12.51 -18.28 -6.94
N ILE A 174 13.16 -18.15 -5.77
CA ILE A 174 12.56 -17.51 -4.59
C ILE A 174 12.31 -16.03 -4.86
N LEU A 175 13.24 -15.32 -5.52
CA LEU A 175 13.09 -13.90 -5.82
C LEU A 175 12.02 -13.60 -6.87
N ASP A 176 11.76 -14.53 -7.78
CA ASP A 176 10.73 -14.37 -8.81
C ASP A 176 9.31 -14.42 -8.23
N LEU A 177 9.12 -15.04 -7.04
CA LEU A 177 7.85 -15.02 -6.31
C LEU A 177 7.38 -13.59 -5.95
N ARG A 178 8.25 -12.58 -6.01
CA ARG A 178 7.86 -11.16 -5.88
C ARG A 178 6.85 -10.70 -6.93
N ARG A 179 6.82 -11.37 -8.08
CA ARG A 179 5.87 -11.08 -9.16
C ARG A 179 4.49 -11.71 -8.91
N ASP A 180 4.38 -12.67 -7.99
CA ASP A 180 3.09 -13.16 -7.56
C ASP A 180 2.38 -12.10 -6.70
N ALA A 181 1.34 -11.50 -7.28
CA ALA A 181 0.57 -10.44 -6.62
C ALA A 181 -0.04 -10.85 -5.27
N TYR A 182 -0.43 -12.12 -5.10
CA TYR A 182 -1.05 -12.58 -3.86
C TYR A 182 0.01 -12.76 -2.77
N LEU A 183 1.11 -13.45 -3.05
CA LEU A 183 2.22 -13.61 -2.11
C LEU A 183 2.84 -12.26 -1.73
N SER A 184 3.03 -11.38 -2.71
CA SER A 184 3.51 -10.02 -2.45
C SER A 184 2.56 -9.22 -1.57
N ALA A 185 1.24 -9.33 -1.76
CA ALA A 185 0.27 -8.68 -0.89
C ALA A 185 0.27 -9.26 0.54
N ILE A 186 0.37 -10.58 0.69
CA ILE A 186 0.47 -11.25 1.99
C ILE A 186 1.69 -10.76 2.77
N PHE A 187 2.87 -10.81 2.15
CA PHE A 187 4.09 -10.43 2.85
C PHE A 187 4.20 -8.93 3.10
N ALA A 188 3.65 -8.09 2.21
CA ALA A 188 3.54 -6.66 2.48
C ALA A 188 2.67 -6.42 3.72
N ALA A 189 1.50 -7.05 3.79
CA ALA A 189 0.60 -6.92 4.92
C ALA A 189 1.22 -7.41 6.24
N GLU A 190 1.83 -8.60 6.27
CA GLU A 190 2.49 -9.13 7.47
C GLU A 190 3.64 -8.23 7.96
N MET A 191 4.49 -7.77 7.03
CA MET A 191 5.60 -6.89 7.36
C MET A 191 5.10 -5.55 7.93
N LEU A 192 4.13 -4.91 7.26
CA LEU A 192 3.54 -3.65 7.71
C LEU A 192 2.89 -3.80 9.09
N LYS A 193 2.14 -4.89 9.31
CA LYS A 193 1.50 -5.21 10.59
C LYS A 193 2.55 -5.37 11.69
N ARG A 194 3.54 -6.24 11.49
CA ARG A 194 4.62 -6.50 12.47
C ARG A 194 5.34 -5.22 12.84
N ASP A 195 5.81 -4.49 11.83
CA ASP A 195 6.70 -3.35 12.02
C ASP A 195 5.95 -2.14 12.61
N SER A 196 4.72 -1.91 12.18
CA SER A 196 3.88 -0.85 12.74
C SER A 196 3.48 -1.15 14.19
N LEU A 197 3.06 -2.39 14.50
CA LEU A 197 2.71 -2.76 15.88
C LEU A 197 3.89 -2.62 16.85
N ARG A 198 5.11 -2.86 16.38
CA ARG A 198 6.33 -2.63 17.17
C ARG A 198 6.45 -1.16 17.57
N ILE A 199 6.23 -0.24 16.63
CA ILE A 199 6.33 1.20 16.89
C ILE A 199 5.15 1.69 17.73
N GLN A 200 3.93 1.25 17.45
CA GLN A 200 2.74 1.61 18.23
C GLN A 200 2.90 1.31 19.72
N ARG A 201 3.48 0.14 20.07
CA ARG A 201 3.75 -0.21 21.47
C ARG A 201 4.71 0.76 22.15
N ARG A 202 5.66 1.33 21.40
CA ARG A 202 6.65 2.28 21.94
C ARG A 202 6.07 3.68 22.09
N ILE A 203 5.30 4.15 21.11
CA ILE A 203 4.77 5.52 21.11
C ILE A 203 3.41 5.67 21.81
N GLY A 204 2.79 4.56 22.22
CA GLY A 204 1.51 4.57 22.96
C GLY A 204 0.27 4.93 22.13
N ARG A 205 0.39 5.01 20.80
CA ARG A 205 -0.73 5.30 19.89
C ARG A 205 -0.61 4.56 18.55
N PRO A 206 -1.72 4.40 17.81
CA PRO A 206 -1.68 3.96 16.43
C PRO A 206 -0.87 4.86 15.51
N LEU A 207 -0.34 4.26 14.44
CA LEU A 207 0.30 4.97 13.33
C LEU A 207 -0.73 5.43 12.31
N THR A 208 -0.65 6.67 11.83
CA THR A 208 -1.43 7.14 10.69
C THR A 208 -1.06 6.36 9.40
N GLY A 209 -1.86 6.50 8.34
CA GLY A 209 -1.52 5.89 7.04
C GLY A 209 -0.18 6.36 6.49
N GLY A 210 0.14 7.66 6.61
CA GLY A 210 1.45 8.19 6.21
C GLY A 210 2.59 7.63 7.05
N GLU A 211 2.41 7.47 8.36
CA GLU A 211 3.40 6.85 9.24
C GLU A 211 3.61 5.37 8.93
N VAL A 212 2.55 4.63 8.62
CA VAL A 212 2.68 3.22 8.17
C VAL A 212 3.53 3.12 6.91
N TYR A 213 3.31 4.01 5.94
CA TYR A 213 4.12 4.04 4.74
C TYR A 213 5.56 4.54 5.02
N LEU A 214 5.74 5.43 6.00
CA LEU A 214 7.05 5.84 6.46
C LEU A 214 7.85 4.65 7.03
N VAL A 215 7.19 3.72 7.74
CA VAL A 215 7.81 2.46 8.20
C VAL A 215 8.34 1.65 7.03
N HIS A 216 7.53 1.52 5.97
CA HIS A 216 7.96 0.83 4.75
C HIS A 216 9.17 1.55 4.10
N PHE A 217 9.11 2.87 3.97
CA PHE A 217 10.13 3.68 3.30
C PHE A 217 11.47 3.71 4.06
N LEU A 218 11.46 4.03 5.36
CA LEU A 218 12.66 4.21 6.17
C LEU A 218 13.17 2.92 6.82
N GLY A 219 12.36 1.86 6.79
CA GLY A 219 12.48 0.75 7.73
C GLY A 219 12.03 1.15 9.15
N PRO A 220 11.78 0.15 10.00
CA PRO A 220 11.09 0.37 11.27
C PRO A 220 11.90 1.25 12.25
N ASP A 221 13.24 1.15 12.28
CA ASP A 221 14.06 1.98 13.18
C ASP A 221 14.23 3.42 12.69
N GLY A 222 14.21 3.64 11.38
CA GLY A 222 14.29 4.97 10.81
C GLY A 222 12.98 5.73 11.02
N ALA A 223 11.86 5.06 10.75
CA ALA A 223 10.52 5.62 10.97
C ALA A 223 10.27 5.91 12.45
N GLU A 224 10.61 4.99 13.33
CA GLU A 224 10.45 5.19 14.77
C GLU A 224 11.24 6.40 15.29
N ARG A 225 12.51 6.54 14.89
CA ARG A 225 13.32 7.72 15.24
C ARG A 225 12.72 9.02 14.72
N LEU A 226 12.21 9.02 13.47
CA LEU A 226 11.58 10.21 12.90
C LEU A 226 10.29 10.56 13.65
N ILE A 227 9.41 9.58 13.88
CA ILE A 227 8.13 9.77 14.56
C ILE A 227 8.33 10.26 16.00
N ASP A 228 9.30 9.71 16.71
CA ASP A 228 9.70 10.19 18.05
C ASP A 228 10.17 11.65 18.00
N ARG A 229 11.01 12.01 17.02
CA ARG A 229 11.48 13.39 16.86
C ARG A 229 10.39 14.36 16.41
N VAL A 230 9.35 13.91 15.72
CA VAL A 230 8.19 14.77 15.44
C VAL A 230 7.50 15.20 16.73
N ALA A 231 7.40 14.33 17.74
CA ALA A 231 6.79 14.67 19.02
C ALA A 231 7.69 15.59 19.88
N ASN A 232 9.00 15.34 19.87
CA ASN A 232 9.93 15.93 20.84
C ASN A 232 10.83 17.06 20.27
N ALA A 233 11.05 17.10 18.95
CA ALA A 233 11.93 18.05 18.27
C ALA A 233 11.44 18.32 16.82
N PRO A 234 10.21 18.85 16.63
CA PRO A 234 9.52 18.86 15.35
C PRO A 234 10.25 19.64 14.23
N THR A 235 11.10 20.60 14.59
CA THR A 235 11.86 21.47 13.68
C THR A 235 13.25 20.92 13.34
N LEU A 236 13.69 19.81 13.96
CA LEU A 236 14.96 19.16 13.68
C LEU A 236 15.05 18.79 12.20
N ALA A 237 16.17 19.10 11.55
CA ALA A 237 16.40 18.72 10.17
C ALA A 237 16.40 17.19 9.99
N ALA A 238 15.47 16.66 9.19
CA ALA A 238 15.33 15.22 8.97
C ALA A 238 16.59 14.62 8.31
N ALA A 239 17.30 15.41 7.51
CA ALA A 239 18.56 15.01 6.88
C ALA A 239 19.71 14.80 7.88
N GLU A 240 19.66 15.44 9.05
CA GLU A 240 20.66 15.24 10.12
C GLU A 240 20.33 14.00 10.94
N LEU A 241 19.04 13.74 11.17
CA LEU A 241 18.57 12.54 11.85
C LEU A 241 18.81 11.27 11.01
N LEU A 242 18.62 11.37 9.68
CA LEU A 242 18.62 10.24 8.75
C LEU A 242 19.50 10.53 7.52
N PRO A 243 20.83 10.64 7.70
CA PRO A 243 21.74 11.08 6.64
C PRO A 243 21.74 10.15 5.42
N LYS A 244 21.74 8.82 5.64
CA LYS A 244 21.73 7.83 4.55
C LYS A 244 20.43 7.86 3.72
N PRO A 245 19.23 7.82 4.34
CA PRO A 245 17.98 8.05 3.59
C PRO A 245 17.94 9.39 2.86
N ALA A 246 18.43 10.46 3.48
CA ALA A 246 18.43 11.80 2.88
C ALA A 246 19.34 11.91 1.67
N GLU A 247 20.50 11.25 1.69
CA GLU A 247 21.40 11.16 0.54
C GLU A 247 20.73 10.47 -0.65
N ALA A 248 20.07 9.34 -0.40
CA ALA A 248 19.42 8.55 -1.44
C ALA A 248 18.11 9.17 -1.98
N ASN A 249 17.45 10.04 -1.20
CA ASN A 249 16.11 10.54 -1.50
C ASN A 249 15.99 12.06 -1.35
N LYS A 250 16.79 12.81 -2.12
CA LYS A 250 16.91 14.28 -1.99
C LYS A 250 15.55 15.00 -2.05
N THR A 251 14.64 14.60 -2.93
CA THR A 251 13.32 15.23 -3.07
C THR A 251 12.41 15.06 -1.85
N ILE A 252 12.67 14.07 -0.99
CA ILE A 252 11.93 13.83 0.25
C ILE A 252 12.47 14.71 1.37
N PHE A 253 13.80 14.82 1.49
CA PHE A 253 14.47 15.46 2.63
C PHE A 253 14.85 16.93 2.40
N TYR A 254 14.74 17.42 1.17
CA TYR A 254 15.11 18.78 0.80
C TYR A 254 14.04 19.44 -0.07
N THR A 255 14.06 20.77 -0.12
CA THR A 255 13.27 21.60 -1.03
C THR A 255 14.13 22.76 -1.53
N SER A 256 13.75 23.38 -2.66
CA SER A 256 14.43 24.56 -3.16
C SER A 256 14.19 25.74 -2.22
N ALA A 257 15.28 26.41 -1.83
CA ALA A 257 15.23 27.66 -1.08
C ALA A 257 15.05 28.85 -2.05
N PRO A 258 14.52 29.99 -1.58
CA PRO A 258 14.30 31.18 -2.42
C PRO A 258 15.59 31.73 -3.06
N ASP A 259 16.74 31.49 -2.44
CA ASP A 259 18.07 31.90 -2.90
C ASP A 259 18.69 30.90 -3.91
N GLY A 260 17.94 29.89 -4.34
CA GLY A 260 18.41 28.82 -5.22
C GLY A 260 19.18 27.70 -4.50
N GLY A 261 19.35 27.78 -3.18
CA GLY A 261 19.96 26.74 -2.36
C GLY A 261 19.04 25.56 -2.06
N ALA A 262 19.55 24.54 -1.36
CA ALA A 262 18.75 23.41 -0.88
C ALA A 262 18.39 23.61 0.61
N LYS A 263 17.12 23.85 0.91
CA LYS A 263 16.60 23.87 2.29
C LYS A 263 16.41 22.42 2.77
N LYS A 264 17.03 22.08 3.90
CA LYS A 264 16.74 20.82 4.64
C LYS A 264 15.33 20.89 5.21
N LEU A 265 14.53 19.86 4.98
CA LEU A 265 13.22 19.73 5.60
C LEU A 265 13.33 19.18 7.01
N SER A 266 12.47 19.68 7.90
CA SER A 266 12.31 19.20 9.26
C SER A 266 11.67 17.81 9.30
N VAL A 267 11.80 17.11 10.43
CA VAL A 267 11.12 15.82 10.66
C VAL A 267 9.60 15.92 10.49
N SER A 268 8.99 17.05 10.87
CA SER A 268 7.55 17.27 10.70
C SER A 268 7.19 17.47 9.22
N GLU A 269 7.93 18.31 8.50
CA GLU A 269 7.70 18.52 7.06
C GLU A 269 7.86 17.21 6.27
N VAL A 270 8.85 16.37 6.63
CA VAL A 270 9.01 15.06 5.99
C VAL A 270 7.82 14.14 6.32
N LYS A 271 7.39 14.05 7.58
CA LYS A 271 6.20 13.27 7.95
C LYS A 271 4.98 13.73 7.16
N ASP A 272 4.72 15.04 7.09
CA ASP A 272 3.55 15.61 6.44
C ASP A 272 3.53 15.37 4.93
N LYS A 273 4.70 15.31 4.28
CA LYS A 273 4.80 14.86 2.88
C LYS A 273 4.26 13.44 2.71
N PHE A 274 4.63 12.51 3.60
CA PHE A 274 4.14 11.14 3.55
C PHE A 274 2.65 11.03 3.90
N GLU A 275 2.17 11.81 4.87
CA GLU A 275 0.74 11.91 5.17
C GLU A 275 -0.06 12.35 3.95
N THR A 276 0.37 13.42 3.29
CA THR A 276 -0.31 13.96 2.10
C THR A 276 -0.31 12.93 0.97
N MET A 277 0.84 12.31 0.71
CA MET A 277 1.01 11.33 -0.37
C MET A 277 0.10 10.11 -0.22
N ILE A 278 -0.09 9.64 1.02
CA ILE A 278 -0.88 8.44 1.31
C ILE A 278 -2.35 8.76 1.53
N SER A 279 -2.69 9.88 2.18
CA SER A 279 -4.10 10.27 2.40
C SER A 279 -4.88 10.37 1.10
N LEU A 280 -4.29 10.99 0.06
CA LEU A 280 -4.90 11.08 -1.27
C LEU A 280 -5.25 9.69 -1.85
N ARG A 281 -4.41 8.68 -1.60
CA ARG A 281 -4.63 7.31 -2.09
C ARG A 281 -5.62 6.57 -1.22
N LEU A 282 -5.56 6.73 0.10
CA LEU A 282 -6.55 6.16 1.00
C LEU A 282 -7.96 6.65 0.61
N ASP A 283 -8.13 7.94 0.34
CA ASP A 283 -9.43 8.49 -0.07
C ASP A 283 -9.88 7.96 -1.43
N ARG A 284 -8.95 7.77 -2.38
CA ARG A 284 -9.24 7.13 -3.68
C ARG A 284 -9.79 5.72 -3.52
N TYR A 285 -9.18 4.92 -2.64
CA TYR A 285 -9.54 3.51 -2.48
C TYR A 285 -10.69 3.27 -1.51
N ARG A 286 -11.04 4.23 -0.64
CA ARG A 286 -12.28 4.19 0.15
C ARG A 286 -13.54 4.33 -0.69
N ASN A 287 -13.49 5.17 -1.71
CA ASN A 287 -14.67 5.55 -2.51
C ASN A 287 -14.91 4.57 -3.67
N VAL A 288 -15.28 3.33 -3.34
CA VAL A 288 -15.58 2.28 -4.33
C VAL A 288 -17.00 2.45 -4.91
N HIS A 289 -17.25 3.53 -5.63
CA HIS A 289 -18.57 3.77 -6.23
C HIS A 289 -18.87 2.85 -7.44
N GLY A 290 -17.83 2.29 -8.08
CA GLY A 290 -17.96 1.59 -9.37
C GLY A 290 -18.32 0.10 -9.30
N VAL A 291 -18.04 -0.59 -8.19
CA VAL A 291 -18.14 -2.06 -8.16
C VAL A 291 -19.58 -2.54 -7.99
N ALA A 292 -20.40 -1.82 -7.23
CA ALA A 292 -21.81 -2.18 -7.01
C ALA A 292 -22.76 -1.67 -8.13
N ALA A 293 -22.37 -0.64 -8.88
CA ALA A 293 -23.21 -0.02 -9.91
C ALA A 293 -23.34 -0.89 -11.18
N GLY A 294 -22.28 -1.63 -11.55
CA GLY A 294 -22.32 -2.57 -12.68
C GLY A 294 -23.34 -3.68 -12.51
N ASP A 295 -23.51 -4.19 -11.28
CA ASP A 295 -24.47 -5.26 -10.96
C ASP A 295 -25.92 -4.74 -10.99
N LYS A 296 -26.16 -3.47 -10.61
CA LYS A 296 -27.49 -2.84 -10.70
C LYS A 296 -27.92 -2.59 -12.14
N ASN A 297 -27.03 -2.09 -13.00
CA ASN A 297 -27.36 -1.85 -14.41
C ASN A 297 -27.54 -3.15 -15.20
N ARG A 298 -26.76 -4.20 -14.88
CA ARG A 298 -26.88 -5.51 -15.52
C ARG A 298 -28.18 -6.25 -15.13
N ARG A 299 -28.56 -6.23 -13.85
CA ARG A 299 -29.84 -6.79 -13.39
C ARG A 299 -31.06 -6.06 -13.95
N ARG A 300 -30.97 -4.74 -14.18
CA ARG A 300 -32.03 -3.98 -14.87
C ARG A 300 -32.16 -4.39 -16.34
N GLY A 301 -31.04 -4.55 -17.05
CA GLY A 301 -31.03 -4.99 -18.45
C GLY A 301 -31.57 -6.41 -18.65
N GLU A 302 -31.25 -7.34 -17.75
CA GLU A 302 -31.73 -8.73 -17.80
C GLU A 302 -33.25 -8.83 -17.48
N GLN A 303 -33.77 -8.00 -16.57
CA GLN A 303 -35.21 -7.94 -16.27
C GLN A 303 -36.03 -7.34 -17.42
N ASP A 304 -35.53 -6.29 -18.09
CA ASP A 304 -36.19 -5.69 -19.25
C ASP A 304 -36.16 -6.62 -20.49
N ALA A 305 -35.07 -7.37 -20.69
CA ALA A 305 -34.98 -8.35 -21.77
C ALA A 305 -35.96 -9.52 -21.59
N THR A 306 -36.13 -10.00 -20.35
CA THR A 306 -37.08 -11.08 -20.02
C THR A 306 -38.54 -10.63 -20.15
N ARG A 307 -38.82 -9.33 -19.99
CA ARG A 307 -40.18 -8.77 -20.14
C ARG A 307 -40.58 -8.57 -21.60
N ARG A 308 -39.62 -8.33 -22.50
CA ARG A 308 -39.83 -8.19 -23.95
C ARG A 308 -40.00 -9.51 -24.71
N THR A 309 -39.56 -10.63 -24.13
CA THR A 309 -39.71 -11.97 -24.72
C THR A 309 -41.01 -12.68 -24.30
N ARG A 310 -41.82 -12.06 -23.43
CA ARG A 310 -43.11 -12.56 -22.95
C ARG A 310 -44.32 -11.79 -23.48
N GLN A 311 -44.13 -10.94 -24.50
CA GLN A 311 -45.19 -10.25 -25.23
C GLN A 311 -45.19 -10.71 -26.68
#